data_AF-A0A2G9XQE4-F1
#
_entry.id   AF-A0A2G9XQE4-F1
#
_cell.length_a   1.000
_cell.length_b   1.000
_cell.length_c   1.000
_cell.angle_alpha   90.00
_cell.angle_beta   90.00
_cell.angle_gamma   90.00
#
_symmetry.space_group_name_H-M   'P 1'
#
loop_
_entity.id
_entity.type
_entity.pdbx_description
1 polymer ?
#
loop_
_entity_poly.entity_id
_entity_poly.type
_entity_poly.pdbx_seq_one_letter_code
_entity_poly.pdbx_strand_id
1 'polypeptide(L)' 'SEHWQTGLQTRPQAWLLELQPQVFVEMSEELAGLRGIKNFERVIVSTVRGKLECTAVVTKR' A
#
# COMPACT_ATOMS: atom_id res chain seq x y z
N SER A 1 -10.30 8.12 0.61
CA SER A 1 -9.87 7.44 -0.62
C SER A 1 -9.93 8.45 -1.73
N GLU A 2 -8.75 8.93 -2.07
CA GLU A 2 -8.51 10.11 -2.88
C GLU A 2 -8.45 9.72 -4.37
N HIS A 3 -8.20 8.43 -4.65
CA HIS A 3 -8.22 7.88 -6.01
C HIS A 3 -9.56 7.27 -6.41
N TRP A 4 -9.85 7.32 -7.71
CA TRP A 4 -11.06 6.79 -8.32
C TRP A 4 -10.78 5.57 -9.20
N GLN A 5 -11.40 4.43 -8.89
CA GLN A 5 -11.27 3.17 -9.61
C GLN A 5 -9.79 2.76 -9.82
N THR A 6 -9.35 2.57 -11.07
CA THR A 6 -7.96 2.25 -11.43
C THR A 6 -7.01 3.45 -11.30
N GLY A 7 -7.52 4.58 -10.85
CA GLY A 7 -6.79 5.84 -10.74
C GLY A 7 -6.49 6.50 -12.08
N LEU A 8 -7.09 6.06 -13.21
CA LEU A 8 -6.82 6.65 -14.52
C LEU A 8 -7.09 8.17 -14.54
N GLN A 9 -8.18 8.60 -13.89
CA GLN A 9 -8.56 10.01 -13.83
C GLN A 9 -7.79 10.78 -12.74
N THR A 10 -7.46 10.13 -11.61
CA THR A 10 -6.97 10.81 -10.40
C THR A 10 -5.46 10.71 -10.19
N ARG A 11 -4.76 9.71 -10.74
CA ARG A 11 -3.28 9.63 -10.65
C ARG A 11 -2.57 10.80 -11.37
N PRO A 12 -3.07 11.34 -12.50
CA PRO A 12 -2.46 12.52 -13.12
C PRO A 12 -2.71 13.84 -12.37
N GLN A 13 -3.65 13.86 -11.43
CA GLN A 13 -4.00 15.05 -10.67
C GLN A 13 -3.02 15.23 -9.50
N ALA A 14 -2.08 16.16 -9.63
CA ALA A 14 -0.94 16.34 -8.71
C ALA A 14 -1.34 16.41 -7.23
N TRP A 15 -2.32 17.24 -6.89
CA TRP A 15 -2.94 17.36 -5.57
C TRP A 15 -3.52 16.06 -4.98
N LEU A 16 -4.07 15.16 -5.80
CA LEU A 16 -4.53 13.86 -5.31
C LEU A 16 -3.36 12.87 -5.16
N LEU A 17 -2.40 12.93 -6.09
CA LEU A 17 -1.19 12.12 -6.03
C LEU A 17 -0.29 12.52 -4.85
N GLU A 18 -0.29 13.79 -4.44
CA GLU A 18 0.41 14.28 -3.25
C GLU A 18 -0.13 13.64 -1.97
N LEU A 19 -1.45 13.45 -1.87
CA LEU A 19 -2.09 12.81 -0.73
C LEU A 19 -1.83 11.30 -0.69
N GLN A 20 -1.86 10.62 -1.84
CA GLN A 20 -1.63 9.18 -1.95
C GLN A 20 -0.68 8.84 -3.12
N PRO A 21 0.65 8.93 -2.93
CA PRO A 21 1.59 8.84 -4.04
C PRO A 21 1.88 7.41 -4.51
N GLN A 22 1.67 6.40 -3.66
CA GLN A 22 2.14 5.04 -3.90
C GLN A 22 1.11 4.01 -3.43
N VAL A 23 1.15 2.82 -4.05
CA VAL A 23 0.38 1.67 -3.60
C VAL A 23 0.91 1.20 -2.25
N PHE A 24 0.01 1.00 -1.29
CA PHE A 24 0.32 0.50 0.04
C PHE A 24 -0.47 -0.77 0.37
N VAL A 25 -0.01 -1.51 1.37
CA VAL A 25 -0.74 -2.63 1.97
C VAL A 25 -0.91 -2.38 3.45
N GLU A 26 -2.15 -2.43 3.91
CA GLU A 26 -2.45 -2.37 5.34
C GLU A 26 -2.31 -3.75 5.96
N MET A 27 -1.68 -3.82 7.13
CA MET A 27 -1.55 -5.06 7.90
C MET A 27 -1.59 -4.82 9.40
N SER A 28 -2.09 -5.81 10.13
CA SER A 28 -2.15 -5.82 11.60
C SER A 28 -0.76 -5.83 12.22
N GLU A 29 -0.64 -5.30 13.44
CA GLU A 29 0.59 -5.37 14.25
C GLU A 29 1.08 -6.82 14.48
N GLU A 30 0.15 -7.76 14.64
CA GLU A 30 0.44 -9.19 14.85
C GLU A 30 1.11 -9.81 13.62
N LEU A 31 0.53 -9.61 12.43
CA LEU A 31 1.10 -10.08 11.18
C LEU A 31 2.45 -9.41 10.87
N ALA A 32 2.57 -8.11 11.13
CA ALA A 32 3.81 -7.37 10.95
C ALA A 32 4.92 -7.93 11.87
N GLY A 33 4.61 -8.19 13.13
CA GLY A 33 5.53 -8.83 14.08
C GLY A 33 5.94 -10.23 13.67
N LEU A 34 4.99 -11.06 13.22
CA LEU A 34 5.26 -12.43 12.75
C LEU A 34 6.15 -12.45 11.50
N ARG A 35 6.04 -11.45 10.62
CA ARG A 35 6.82 -11.34 9.39
C ARG A 35 8.09 -10.48 9.53
N GLY A 36 8.29 -9.84 10.68
CA GLY A 36 9.41 -8.93 10.91
C GLY A 36 9.37 -7.65 10.07
N ILE A 37 8.18 -7.22 9.65
CA ILE A 37 7.98 -6.05 8.78
C ILE A 37 7.77 -4.81 9.63
N LYS A 38 8.48 -3.73 9.30
CA LYS A 38 8.31 -2.41 9.95
C LYS A 38 7.31 -1.55 9.19
N ASN A 39 6.72 -0.59 9.91
CA ASN A 39 5.87 0.40 9.27
C ASN A 39 6.66 1.24 8.25
N PHE A 40 6.04 1.51 7.10
CA PHE A 40 6.61 2.20 5.93
C PHE A 40 7.76 1.44 5.21
N GLU A 41 7.91 0.15 5.47
CA GLU A 41 8.88 -0.69 4.76
C GLU A 41 8.38 -1.10 3.36
N ARG A 42 9.31 -1.28 2.42
CA ARG A 42 9.02 -1.82 1.08
C ARG A 42 8.83 -3.32 1.14
N VAL A 43 7.64 -3.80 0.79
CA VAL A 43 7.29 -5.22 0.85
C VAL A 43 6.76 -5.74 -0.48
N ILE A 44 6.91 -7.04 -0.72
CA ILE A 44 6.34 -7.73 -1.88
C ILE A 44 5.13 -8.53 -1.43
N VAL A 45 3.96 -8.21 -1.97
CA VAL A 45 2.76 -9.03 -1.82
C VAL A 45 2.69 -9.98 -3.01
N SER A 46 2.54 -11.28 -2.74
CA SER A 46 2.55 -12.32 -3.77
C SER A 46 1.38 -13.29 -3.63
N THR A 47 0.90 -13.78 -4.78
CA THR A 47 -0.12 -14.82 -4.92
C THR A 47 0.29 -15.76 -6.04
N VAL A 48 -0.47 -16.85 -6.24
CA VAL A 48 -0.25 -17.77 -7.37
C VAL A 48 -0.34 -17.09 -8.74
N ARG A 49 -1.02 -15.93 -8.86
CA ARG A 49 -1.19 -15.20 -10.13
C ARG A 49 -0.09 -14.17 -10.40
N GLY A 50 0.72 -13.82 -9.41
CA GLY A 50 1.73 -12.77 -9.56
C GLY A 50 2.11 -12.09 -8.26
N LYS A 51 2.95 -11.06 -8.38
CA LYS A 51 3.51 -10.29 -7.25
C LYS A 51 3.56 -8.79 -7.58
N LEU A 52 3.42 -7.96 -6.55
CA LEU A 52 3.54 -6.50 -6.62
C LEU A 52 4.33 -6.00 -5.41
N GLU A 53 5.14 -4.97 -5.62
CA GLU A 53 5.79 -4.23 -4.54
C GLU A 53 4.82 -3.15 -4.02
N CYS A 54 4.47 -3.14 -2.73
CA CYS A 54 3.75 -2.01 -2.07
C CYS A 54 4.43 -1.55 -0.76
N THR A 55 4.06 -0.37 -0.23
CA THR A 55 4.57 0.14 1.05
C THR A 55 3.73 -0.40 2.19
N ALA A 56 4.35 -0.96 3.23
CA ALA A 56 3.62 -1.50 4.38
C ALA A 56 3.09 -0.37 5.26
N VAL A 57 1.80 -0.43 5.58
CA VAL A 57 1.13 0.45 6.56
C VAL A 57 0.65 -0.43 7.71
N VAL A 58 1.43 -0.45 8.78
CA VAL A 58 1.09 -1.23 9.98
C VAL A 58 0.10 -0.43 10.82
N THR A 59 -1.07 -0.99 11.06
CA THR A 59 -2.16 -0.28 11.75
C THR A 59 -3.00 -1.23 12.60
N LYS A 60 -3.80 -0.66 13.51
CA LYS A 60 -4.76 -1.36 14.37
C LYS A 60 -6.18 -1.39 13.80
N ARG A 61 -6.39 -0.77 12.63
CA ARG A 61 -7.68 -0.70 11.94
C ARG A 61 -8.08 -2.05 11.35
#